data_AF-A0A257TRX8-F1
#
_entry.id   AF-A0A257TRX8-F1
#
_cell.length_a   1.000
_cell.length_b   1.000
_cell.length_c   1.000
_cell.angle_alpha   90.00
_cell.angle_beta   90.00
_cell.angle_gamma   90.00
#
_symmetry.space_group_name_H-M   'P 1'
#
loop_
_entity.id
_entity.type
_entity.pdbx_description
1 polymer ?
#
loop_
_entity_poly.entity_id
_entity_poly.type
_entity_poly.pdbx_seq_one_letter_code
_entity_poly.pdbx_strand_id
1 'polypeptide(L)'
;MRSLSSGPASGLCWIAAALATVATFGPRGLADDADNSLPVSVEKLFETVRPSVVVITFAGRDGTRDGLGTGFVVSRDGLIATNLHVISEARPISVETADGKRHEVTAIEASDRAADLALVRIDARDLPALELGDSDTLKQGQPVVAVGNPHGLNHSVVTGVVSGQREIDGRQMIQLAIPIEPGNSGGPLIDLEGRVHGLLTMKSQVTANLGFAVAINRLKPLIEKPNPIPMDRWLAIRAPDPQQWTPLFGGHWRQKAGKLLVDGAGQGFGGRTLCLAQQAVPESPYELAVWVRLDDEAGAAGLVFASDGGHRHFGFYPSAGKLRLTQFDGPDVTTWHVLDERASPDYLPGDWNRLKVRVDREKVLCYVNGRLLIESTQAQPNPGRAGLAKFRDTRAEFKGFELAKEIVSPQIDAALAARVESLLADLPPKGEIDADAIERLAPEGELAVVALRDRAKLLDQQATRLRQLAAAVAEQRVLVELRKELDQEEGQVDLLHAALL
;
A
#
# COMPACT_ATOMS: atom_id res chain seq x y z
N MET A 1 -23.87 59.08 -60.33
CA MET A 1 -23.19 58.95 -61.64
C MET A 1 -22.29 57.72 -61.54
N ARG A 2 -22.46 56.62 -62.30
CA ARG A 2 -22.45 56.43 -63.77
C ARG A 2 -21.16 56.96 -64.43
N SER A 3 -20.50 56.30 -65.39
CA SER A 3 -20.48 54.91 -65.92
C SER A 3 -19.61 54.89 -67.19
N LEU A 4 -18.99 53.74 -67.58
CA LEU A 4 -18.36 53.48 -68.92
C LEU A 4 -17.08 54.34 -69.21
N SER A 5 -16.11 54.01 -70.07
CA SER A 5 -15.61 52.80 -70.79
C SER A 5 -14.12 53.09 -71.18
N SER A 6 -13.32 52.34 -71.96
CA SER A 6 -13.44 51.11 -72.77
C SER A 6 -12.08 50.36 -72.85
N GLY A 7 -12.05 49.21 -73.56
CA GLY A 7 -10.81 48.60 -74.10
C GLY A 7 -10.58 48.98 -75.57
N PRO A 8 -9.90 48.17 -76.42
CA PRO A 8 -9.41 46.78 -76.26
C PRO A 8 -7.84 46.72 -76.20
N ALA A 9 -7.04 45.69 -76.53
CA ALA A 9 -7.22 44.41 -77.26
C ALA A 9 -6.17 43.32 -76.90
N SER A 10 -6.15 42.24 -77.70
CA SER A 10 -5.34 40.99 -77.66
C SER A 10 -4.26 40.97 -78.79
N GLY A 11 -3.26 40.05 -78.89
CA GLY A 11 -2.82 38.83 -78.17
C GLY A 11 -1.36 38.48 -78.58
N LEU A 12 -0.84 37.24 -78.73
CA LEU A 12 -1.34 35.87 -78.48
C LEU A 12 -0.18 34.81 -78.62
N CYS A 13 -0.04 33.85 -77.69
CA CYS A 13 0.70 32.55 -77.75
C CYS A 13 2.24 32.48 -77.92
N TRP A 14 2.94 31.74 -77.03
CA TRP A 14 3.44 30.36 -77.27
C TRP A 14 4.11 29.74 -76.01
N ILE A 15 4.24 28.41 -76.01
CA ILE A 15 4.71 27.53 -74.92
C ILE A 15 6.25 27.46 -74.87
N ALA A 16 6.84 27.32 -73.68
CA ALA A 16 8.23 26.90 -73.52
C ALA A 16 8.38 25.79 -72.47
N ALA A 17 8.86 24.61 -72.89
CA ALA A 17 9.38 23.56 -72.02
C ALA A 17 10.92 23.57 -72.11
N ALA A 18 11.61 23.33 -71.00
CA ALA A 18 13.07 23.24 -70.96
C ALA A 18 13.52 21.92 -70.31
N LEU A 19 14.47 21.24 -70.95
CA LEU A 19 14.93 19.91 -70.57
C LEU A 19 15.90 19.92 -69.37
N ALA A 20 15.98 18.77 -68.71
CA ALA A 20 16.95 18.51 -67.65
C ALA A 20 18.39 18.38 -68.17
N THR A 21 19.34 18.80 -67.36
CA THR A 21 20.77 18.47 -67.52
C THR A 21 21.29 17.94 -66.20
N VAL A 22 21.70 16.66 -66.17
CA VAL A 22 22.31 16.04 -64.99
C VAL A 22 23.80 16.36 -64.97
N ALA A 23 24.26 17.09 -63.96
CA ALA A 23 25.68 17.31 -63.70
C ALA A 23 26.16 16.34 -62.61
N THR A 24 27.04 15.40 -62.99
CA THR A 24 27.67 14.46 -62.07
C THR A 24 28.84 15.11 -61.35
N PHE A 25 28.71 15.37 -60.04
CA PHE A 25 29.84 15.70 -59.17
C PHE A 25 30.32 14.44 -58.45
N GLY A 26 31.56 14.03 -58.73
CA GLY A 26 32.24 12.95 -58.03
C GLY A 26 32.66 13.35 -56.60
N PRO A 27 32.89 12.37 -55.71
CA PRO A 27 33.23 12.65 -54.32
C PRO A 27 34.64 13.26 -54.21
N ARG A 28 34.71 14.48 -53.69
CA ARG A 28 35.98 15.08 -53.26
C ARG A 28 36.16 14.75 -51.78
N GLY A 29 37.23 14.03 -51.46
CA GLY A 29 37.52 13.64 -50.07
C GLY A 29 37.79 14.86 -49.19
N LEU A 30 37.11 14.90 -48.06
CA LEU A 30 37.51 15.65 -46.86
C LEU A 30 37.53 14.62 -45.73
N ALA A 31 38.72 14.17 -45.38
CA ALA A 31 39.00 13.43 -44.15
C ALA A 31 39.74 14.36 -43.19
N ASP A 32 39.66 14.02 -41.90
CA ASP A 32 40.41 14.60 -40.79
C ASP A 32 40.16 16.09 -40.48
N ASP A 33 39.08 16.33 -39.73
CA ASP A 33 39.17 16.92 -38.39
C ASP A 33 37.80 16.81 -37.67
N ALA A 34 37.53 15.63 -37.11
CA ALA A 34 36.38 15.39 -36.25
C ALA A 34 36.80 14.56 -35.04
N ASP A 35 36.67 15.15 -33.85
CA ASP A 35 36.92 14.51 -32.56
C ASP A 35 36.10 13.22 -32.45
N ASN A 36 36.78 12.07 -32.31
CA ASN A 36 36.15 10.75 -32.37
C ASN A 36 35.59 10.30 -31.02
N SER A 37 35.04 11.24 -30.24
CA SER A 37 34.20 10.97 -29.09
C SER A 37 32.75 10.76 -29.54
N LEU A 38 32.48 9.58 -30.12
CA LEU A 38 31.10 9.14 -30.34
C LEU A 38 30.31 9.29 -29.01
N PRO A 39 29.14 9.95 -29.00
CA PRO A 39 28.36 10.10 -27.78
C PRO A 39 28.06 8.72 -27.22
N VAL A 40 28.29 8.53 -25.92
CA VAL A 40 28.13 7.24 -25.25
C VAL A 40 26.73 6.72 -25.52
N SER A 41 26.61 5.59 -26.22
CA SER A 41 25.31 4.99 -26.48
C SER A 41 24.67 4.59 -25.15
N VAL A 42 23.35 4.76 -25.04
CA VAL A 42 22.59 4.37 -23.84
C VAL A 42 22.83 2.90 -23.47
N GLU A 43 23.05 2.05 -24.48
CA GLU A 43 23.48 0.66 -24.33
C GLU A 43 24.83 0.53 -23.58
N LYS A 44 25.87 1.25 -24.02
CA LYS A 44 27.20 1.22 -23.37
C LYS A 44 27.16 1.83 -21.96
N LEU A 45 26.37 2.88 -21.77
CA LEU A 45 26.11 3.46 -20.46
C LEU A 45 25.43 2.43 -19.53
N PHE A 46 24.40 1.73 -20.02
CA PHE A 46 23.70 0.71 -19.25
C PHE A 46 24.60 -0.47 -18.89
N GLU A 47 25.41 -1.00 -19.81
CA GLU A 47 26.36 -2.08 -19.49
C GLU A 47 27.37 -1.67 -18.41
N THR A 48 27.73 -0.39 -18.35
CA THR A 48 28.62 0.17 -17.33
C THR A 48 27.91 0.35 -15.97
N VAL A 49 26.63 0.74 -15.99
CA VAL A 49 25.83 1.06 -14.80
C VAL A 49 25.17 -0.17 -14.16
N ARG A 50 24.67 -1.11 -14.96
CA ARG A 50 23.87 -2.27 -14.52
C ARG A 50 24.50 -3.02 -13.34
N PRO A 51 25.83 -3.31 -13.32
CA PRO A 51 26.46 -4.01 -12.20
C PRO A 51 26.28 -3.32 -10.82
N SER A 52 26.11 -1.99 -10.82
CA SER A 52 25.97 -1.16 -9.62
C SER A 52 24.51 -0.98 -9.17
N VAL A 53 23.54 -1.42 -9.96
CA VAL A 53 22.11 -1.34 -9.65
C VAL A 53 21.67 -2.62 -8.96
N VAL A 54 21.00 -2.49 -7.83
CA VAL A 54 20.60 -3.61 -6.98
C VAL A 54 19.09 -3.67 -6.82
N VAL A 55 18.58 -4.88 -6.59
CA VAL A 55 17.18 -5.13 -6.31
C VAL A 55 16.99 -5.15 -4.80
N ILE A 56 16.06 -4.37 -4.28
CA ILE A 56 15.72 -4.38 -2.86
C ILE A 56 14.44 -5.16 -2.70
N THR A 57 14.52 -6.25 -1.94
CA THR A 57 13.38 -7.06 -1.56
C THR A 57 13.15 -6.94 -0.06
N PHE A 58 11.89 -7.01 0.35
CA PHE A 58 11.51 -7.17 1.74
C PHE A 58 10.50 -8.30 1.85
N ALA A 59 10.54 -9.02 2.98
CA ALA A 59 9.67 -10.16 3.18
C ALA A 59 8.18 -9.79 3.02
N GLY A 60 7.48 -10.57 2.19
CA GLY A 60 6.02 -10.58 2.13
C GLY A 60 5.40 -10.92 3.48
N ARG A 61 4.22 -10.38 3.77
CA ARG A 61 3.52 -10.62 5.06
C ARG A 61 2.97 -12.07 5.20
N ASP A 62 3.21 -12.89 4.19
CA ASP A 62 2.83 -14.30 3.99
C ASP A 62 4.04 -15.16 3.55
N GLY A 63 5.26 -14.59 3.53
CA GLY A 63 6.47 -15.25 3.05
C GLY A 63 6.50 -15.58 1.54
N THR A 64 5.52 -15.17 0.74
CA THR A 64 5.38 -15.61 -0.67
C THR A 64 5.24 -14.48 -1.70
N ARG A 65 5.31 -13.20 -1.28
CA ARG A 65 5.52 -12.07 -2.19
C ARG A 65 6.55 -11.05 -1.68
N ASP A 66 7.74 -11.12 -2.26
CA ASP A 66 8.76 -10.06 -2.17
C ASP A 66 8.17 -8.77 -2.75
N GLY A 67 8.09 -7.72 -1.94
CA GLY A 67 7.85 -6.39 -2.50
C GLY A 67 9.15 -5.82 -3.02
N LEU A 68 9.08 -5.25 -4.22
CA LEU A 68 10.23 -4.97 -5.07
C LEU A 68 10.50 -3.47 -5.16
N GLY A 69 11.71 -3.06 -4.83
CA GLY A 69 12.24 -1.73 -5.13
C GLY A 69 13.62 -1.84 -5.79
N THR A 70 14.16 -0.70 -6.20
CA THR A 70 15.53 -0.59 -6.70
C THR A 70 16.40 0.15 -5.69
N GLY A 71 17.70 -0.15 -5.67
CA GLY A 71 18.72 0.72 -5.13
C GLY A 71 19.94 0.76 -6.03
N PHE A 72 20.98 1.47 -5.62
CA PHE A 72 22.28 1.43 -6.28
C PHE A 72 23.41 1.59 -5.27
N VAL A 73 24.54 0.96 -5.59
CA VAL A 73 25.76 0.99 -4.78
C VAL A 73 26.38 2.39 -4.87
N VAL A 74 26.62 3.01 -3.72
CA VAL A 74 27.30 4.31 -3.58
C VAL A 74 28.71 4.19 -3.00
N SER A 75 29.07 3.04 -2.44
CA SER A 75 30.44 2.73 -2.04
C SER A 75 30.75 1.24 -2.12
N ARG A 76 32.01 0.91 -2.41
CA ARG A 76 32.48 -0.46 -2.69
C ARG A 76 32.37 -1.42 -1.50
N ASP A 77 32.14 -0.90 -0.29
CA ASP A 77 32.01 -1.60 0.99
C ASP A 77 30.54 -1.89 1.37
N GLY A 78 29.65 -2.02 0.39
CA GLY A 78 28.27 -2.46 0.62
C GLY A 78 27.29 -1.35 1.03
N LEU A 79 27.64 -0.07 0.83
CA LEU A 79 26.71 1.04 1.04
C LEU A 79 25.83 1.27 -0.19
N ILE A 80 24.52 1.24 0.00
CA ILE A 80 23.50 1.31 -1.06
C ILE A 80 22.50 2.43 -0.76
N ALA A 81 22.12 3.18 -1.79
CA ALA A 81 21.08 4.20 -1.71
C ALA A 81 19.74 3.71 -2.29
N THR A 82 18.63 4.14 -1.69
CA THR A 82 17.26 3.89 -2.15
C THR A 82 16.29 4.93 -1.54
N ASN A 83 14.98 4.80 -1.80
CA ASN A 83 13.98 5.60 -1.09
C ASN A 83 13.65 5.01 0.29
N LEU A 84 13.30 5.89 1.24
CA LEU A 84 12.85 5.45 2.55
C LEU A 84 11.57 4.62 2.45
N HIS A 85 10.61 4.98 1.60
CA HIS A 85 9.33 4.27 1.50
C HIS A 85 9.51 2.77 1.16
N VAL A 86 10.49 2.42 0.32
CA VAL A 86 10.84 1.03 -0.05
C VAL A 86 11.16 0.19 1.20
N ILE A 87 11.85 0.77 2.19
CA ILE A 87 12.27 0.06 3.41
C ILE A 87 11.40 0.38 4.65
N SER A 88 10.44 1.31 4.53
CA SER A 88 9.78 2.00 5.65
C SER A 88 8.88 1.14 6.55
N GLU A 89 8.63 -0.12 6.22
CA GLU A 89 7.72 -1.00 6.95
C GLU A 89 8.30 -1.64 8.22
N ALA A 90 9.60 -1.46 8.50
CA ALA A 90 10.32 -2.13 9.59
C ALA A 90 10.18 -3.67 9.49
N ARG A 91 10.61 -4.21 8.35
CA ARG A 91 10.64 -5.65 8.01
C ARG A 91 12.08 -6.08 7.69
N PRO A 92 12.38 -7.39 7.64
CA PRO A 92 13.62 -7.88 7.05
C PRO A 92 13.74 -7.40 5.60
N ILE A 93 14.94 -6.97 5.22
CA ILE A 93 15.27 -6.41 3.90
C ILE A 93 16.50 -7.17 3.41
N SER A 94 16.42 -7.68 2.18
CA SER A 94 17.56 -8.25 1.49
C SER A 94 17.82 -7.51 0.17
N VAL A 95 19.08 -7.44 -0.20
CA VAL A 95 19.57 -6.84 -1.44
C VAL A 95 20.00 -7.97 -2.36
N GLU A 96 19.55 -7.95 -3.61
CA GLU A 96 20.06 -8.81 -4.67
C GLU A 96 20.96 -7.98 -5.59
N THR A 97 22.23 -8.35 -5.70
CA THR A 97 23.20 -7.72 -6.60
C THR A 97 23.04 -8.23 -8.04
N ALA A 98 23.57 -7.50 -9.01
CA ALA A 98 23.42 -7.82 -10.44
C ALA A 98 24.04 -9.16 -10.89
N ASP A 99 24.80 -9.83 -10.03
CA ASP A 99 25.30 -11.21 -10.21
C ASP A 99 24.39 -12.28 -9.59
N GLY A 100 23.21 -11.89 -9.10
CA GLY A 100 22.19 -12.75 -8.49
C GLY A 100 22.46 -13.14 -7.03
N LYS A 101 23.50 -12.60 -6.38
CA LYS A 101 23.74 -12.88 -4.96
C LYS A 101 22.79 -12.07 -4.08
N ARG A 102 22.20 -12.74 -3.08
CA ARG A 102 21.34 -12.13 -2.07
C ARG A 102 22.13 -11.88 -0.78
N HIS A 103 22.05 -10.66 -0.27
CA HIS A 103 22.70 -10.19 0.95
C HIS A 103 21.66 -9.61 1.91
N GLU A 104 21.68 -10.01 3.17
CA GLU A 104 20.86 -9.38 4.20
C GLU A 104 21.37 -7.97 4.51
N VAL A 105 20.46 -7.02 4.71
CA VAL A 105 20.81 -5.69 5.24
C VAL A 105 21.23 -5.83 6.70
N THR A 106 22.35 -5.21 7.07
CA THR A 106 22.92 -5.23 8.42
C THR A 106 22.51 -4.00 9.23
N ALA A 107 22.41 -2.84 8.58
CA ALA A 107 21.96 -1.58 9.17
C ALA A 107 21.28 -0.66 8.15
N ILE A 108 20.39 0.20 8.65
CA ILE A 108 19.98 1.42 7.96
C ILE A 108 21.01 2.49 8.34
N GLU A 109 21.97 2.75 7.46
CA GLU A 109 23.12 3.63 7.71
C GLU A 109 22.69 5.08 8.01
N ALA A 110 21.69 5.56 7.27
CA ALA A 110 21.07 6.87 7.45
C ALA A 110 19.72 6.92 6.72
N SER A 111 18.86 7.87 7.09
CA SER A 111 17.64 8.16 6.33
C SER A 111 17.17 9.59 6.52
N ASP A 112 16.60 10.19 5.48
CA ASP A 112 15.85 11.45 5.55
C ASP A 112 14.39 11.17 5.19
N ARG A 113 13.50 11.33 6.18
CA ARG A 113 12.06 11.12 6.02
C ARG A 113 11.35 12.25 5.26
N ALA A 114 11.89 13.47 5.30
CA ALA A 114 11.35 14.59 4.53
C ALA A 114 11.73 14.46 3.06
N ALA A 115 12.96 14.03 2.76
CA ALA A 115 13.42 13.78 1.40
C ALA A 115 12.99 12.41 0.81
N ASP A 116 12.48 11.48 1.63
CA ASP A 116 12.21 10.08 1.23
C ASP A 116 13.48 9.34 0.76
N LEU A 117 14.59 9.49 1.50
CA LEU A 117 15.88 8.87 1.20
C LEU A 117 16.30 7.90 2.30
N ALA A 118 16.97 6.82 1.91
CA ALA A 118 17.65 5.91 2.82
C ALA A 118 18.99 5.44 2.24
N LEU A 119 19.95 5.23 3.15
CA LEU A 119 21.17 4.48 2.92
C LEU A 119 21.07 3.19 3.73
N VAL A 120 21.34 2.06 3.08
CA VAL A 120 21.36 0.72 3.70
C VAL A 120 22.73 0.09 3.51
N ARG A 121 23.15 -0.74 4.46
CA ARG A 121 24.45 -1.41 4.43
C ARG A 121 24.28 -2.93 4.39
N ILE A 122 25.06 -3.58 3.54
CA ILE A 122 25.17 -5.04 3.45
C ILE A 122 26.61 -5.49 3.71
N ASP A 123 26.82 -6.74 4.13
CA ASP A 123 28.17 -7.32 4.21
C ASP A 123 28.58 -7.85 2.82
N ALA A 124 29.16 -6.95 2.03
CA ALA A 124 29.69 -7.20 0.69
C ALA A 124 30.85 -6.24 0.41
N ARG A 125 31.78 -6.65 -0.47
CA ARG A 125 32.97 -5.87 -0.83
C ARG A 125 33.19 -5.91 -2.34
N ASP A 126 34.03 -5.00 -2.81
CA ASP A 126 34.43 -4.85 -4.22
C ASP A 126 33.25 -4.65 -5.18
N LEU A 127 32.13 -4.12 -4.65
CA LEU A 127 30.97 -3.76 -5.44
C LEU A 127 31.30 -2.57 -6.37
N PRO A 128 30.82 -2.57 -7.63
CA PRO A 128 30.91 -1.41 -8.49
C PRO A 128 29.98 -0.32 -7.94
N ALA A 129 30.52 0.86 -7.66
CA ALA A 129 29.79 2.00 -7.11
C ALA A 129 29.59 3.08 -8.18
N LEU A 130 28.43 3.73 -8.17
CA LEU A 130 28.15 4.86 -9.07
C LEU A 130 28.68 6.17 -8.50
N GLU A 131 29.22 7.02 -9.37
CA GLU A 131 29.63 8.37 -9.00
C GLU A 131 28.40 9.28 -8.80
N LEU A 132 28.41 10.10 -7.75
CA LEU A 132 27.34 11.04 -7.47
C LEU A 132 27.64 12.39 -8.16
N GLY A 133 26.76 12.80 -9.06
CA GLY A 133 26.83 14.08 -9.75
C GLY A 133 26.41 15.25 -8.86
N ASP A 134 26.10 16.38 -9.50
CA ASP A 134 25.56 17.57 -8.86
C ASP A 134 24.17 17.87 -9.43
N SER A 135 23.11 17.61 -8.65
CA SER A 135 21.72 17.81 -9.08
C SER A 135 21.40 19.26 -9.44
N ASP A 136 22.15 20.22 -8.91
CA ASP A 136 21.85 21.64 -9.04
C ASP A 136 22.39 22.19 -10.37
N THR A 137 23.21 21.40 -11.08
CA THR A 137 23.68 21.68 -12.44
C THR A 137 22.76 21.14 -13.54
N LEU A 138 21.74 20.33 -13.21
CA LEU A 138 20.80 19.76 -14.17
C LEU A 138 20.00 20.85 -14.90
N LYS A 139 19.99 20.79 -16.24
CA LYS A 139 19.25 21.73 -17.09
C LYS A 139 17.94 21.12 -17.59
N GLN A 140 16.90 21.95 -17.72
CA GLN A 140 15.69 21.54 -18.42
C GLN A 140 16.00 21.15 -19.87
N GLY A 141 15.45 20.04 -20.35
CA GLY A 141 15.76 19.42 -21.64
C GLY A 141 17.01 18.53 -21.66
N GLN A 142 17.79 18.45 -20.57
CA GLN A 142 18.96 17.57 -20.50
C GLN A 142 18.53 16.10 -20.59
N PRO A 143 19.17 15.28 -21.46
CA PRO A 143 18.90 13.86 -21.55
C PRO A 143 19.38 13.14 -20.29
N VAL A 144 18.57 12.20 -19.83
CA VAL A 144 18.82 11.40 -18.62
C VAL A 144 18.34 9.96 -18.82
N VAL A 145 19.01 9.04 -18.13
CA VAL A 145 18.71 7.61 -18.12
C VAL A 145 18.34 7.18 -16.71
N ALA A 146 17.25 6.45 -16.60
CA ALA A 146 16.75 5.81 -15.40
C ALA A 146 16.97 4.31 -15.51
N VAL A 147 17.48 3.68 -14.45
CA VAL A 147 17.62 2.21 -14.38
C VAL A 147 16.86 1.70 -13.16
N GLY A 148 16.04 0.67 -13.35
CA GLY A 148 15.20 0.09 -12.28
C GLY A 148 14.87 -1.37 -12.56
N ASN A 149 14.33 -2.08 -11.56
CA ASN A 149 13.81 -3.43 -11.75
C ASN A 149 12.28 -3.46 -11.64
N PRO A 150 11.51 -3.04 -12.67
CA PRO A 150 10.06 -3.11 -12.64
C PRO A 150 9.61 -4.57 -12.78
N HIS A 151 8.74 -5.01 -11.89
CA HIS A 151 8.10 -6.34 -11.93
C HIS A 151 9.05 -7.57 -12.04
N GLY A 152 10.32 -7.43 -11.64
CA GLY A 152 11.33 -8.51 -11.74
C GLY A 152 11.89 -8.70 -13.15
N LEU A 153 11.66 -7.75 -14.07
CA LEU A 153 12.24 -7.74 -15.42
C LEU A 153 13.67 -7.18 -15.38
N ASN A 154 14.60 -7.99 -14.87
CA ASN A 154 16.07 -7.88 -14.92
C ASN A 154 16.62 -6.54 -15.45
N HIS A 155 16.56 -5.49 -14.63
CA HIS A 155 17.14 -4.16 -14.89
C HIS A 155 16.63 -3.48 -16.18
N SER A 156 15.38 -3.00 -16.16
CA SER A 156 14.84 -2.17 -17.24
C SER A 156 15.49 -0.79 -17.30
N VAL A 157 15.75 -0.33 -18.53
CA VAL A 157 16.31 0.99 -18.84
C VAL A 157 15.20 1.89 -19.39
N VAL A 158 15.12 3.11 -18.90
CA VAL A 158 14.20 4.13 -19.38
C VAL A 158 14.97 5.41 -19.70
N THR A 159 14.75 5.98 -20.88
CA THR A 159 15.38 7.23 -21.33
C THR A 159 14.37 8.37 -21.41
N GLY A 160 14.80 9.59 -21.09
CA GLY A 160 14.01 10.79 -21.37
C GLY A 160 14.77 12.05 -21.00
N VAL A 161 14.04 13.09 -20.56
CA VAL A 161 14.62 14.40 -20.26
C VAL A 161 14.16 14.99 -18.94
N VAL A 162 15.02 15.82 -18.35
CA VAL A 162 14.66 16.70 -17.23
C VAL A 162 13.60 17.71 -17.71
N SER A 163 12.40 17.63 -17.15
CA SER A 163 11.29 18.54 -17.45
C SER A 163 11.28 19.80 -16.59
N GLY A 164 12.09 19.85 -15.52
CA GLY A 164 12.30 21.01 -14.66
C GLY A 164 12.66 20.61 -13.23
N GLN A 165 12.74 21.59 -12.33
CA GLN A 165 12.75 21.37 -10.89
C GLN A 165 11.44 21.91 -10.29
N ARG A 166 10.91 21.22 -9.26
CA ARG A 166 9.64 21.58 -8.61
C ARG A 166 9.75 21.39 -7.10
N GLU A 167 9.11 22.28 -6.37
CA GLU A 167 8.79 22.04 -4.96
C GLU A 167 7.42 21.39 -4.85
N ILE A 168 7.35 20.21 -4.22
CA ILE A 168 6.12 19.46 -3.96
C ILE A 168 6.11 19.12 -2.47
N ASP A 169 5.07 19.56 -1.74
CA ASP A 169 4.94 19.40 -0.28
C ASP A 169 6.19 19.82 0.51
N GLY A 170 6.83 20.94 0.11
CA GLY A 170 8.06 21.46 0.71
C GLY A 170 9.34 20.70 0.32
N ARG A 171 9.28 19.83 -0.70
CA ARG A 171 10.40 19.00 -1.16
C ARG A 171 10.82 19.40 -2.57
N GLN A 172 12.09 19.76 -2.73
CA GLN A 172 12.70 19.97 -4.04
C GLN A 172 12.88 18.63 -4.77
N MET A 173 12.24 18.50 -5.93
CA MET A 173 12.22 17.31 -6.78
C MET A 173 12.62 17.66 -8.23
N ILE A 174 13.30 16.73 -8.88
CA ILE A 174 13.57 16.77 -10.31
C ILE A 174 12.32 16.23 -11.02
N GLN A 175 11.70 17.05 -11.86
CA GLN A 175 10.57 16.68 -12.70
C GLN A 175 11.09 16.04 -13.99
N LEU A 176 10.54 14.90 -14.41
CA LEU A 176 11.05 14.08 -15.51
C LEU A 176 9.95 13.75 -16.53
N ALA A 177 10.32 13.74 -17.82
CA ALA A 177 9.49 13.19 -18.89
C ALA A 177 9.97 11.77 -19.24
N ILE A 178 9.59 10.81 -18.40
CA ILE A 178 9.86 9.38 -18.56
C ILE A 178 8.66 8.55 -18.07
N PRO A 179 8.40 7.36 -18.64
CA PRO A 179 7.52 6.39 -18.01
C PRO A 179 8.16 5.88 -16.69
N ILE A 180 7.38 5.90 -15.61
CA ILE A 180 7.74 5.28 -14.32
C ILE A 180 6.70 4.22 -13.99
N GLU A 181 7.16 3.01 -13.67
CA GLU A 181 6.33 1.89 -13.22
C GLU A 181 6.79 1.36 -11.85
N PRO A 182 5.93 0.62 -11.13
CA PRO A 182 6.28 0.00 -9.84
C PRO A 182 7.56 -0.86 -9.93
N GLY A 183 8.48 -0.66 -8.99
CA GLY A 183 9.80 -1.30 -8.95
C GLY A 183 10.95 -0.37 -9.37
N ASN A 184 10.70 0.71 -10.13
CA ASN A 184 11.72 1.70 -10.45
C ASN A 184 12.08 2.62 -9.26
N SER A 185 11.23 2.70 -8.23
CA SER A 185 11.46 3.54 -7.05
C SER A 185 12.75 3.14 -6.32
N GLY A 186 13.54 4.14 -5.93
CA GLY A 186 14.89 4.03 -5.38
C GLY A 186 16.00 3.87 -6.44
N GLY A 187 15.66 3.69 -7.71
CA GLY A 187 16.62 3.56 -8.81
C GLY A 187 17.33 4.87 -9.18
N PRO A 188 18.57 4.82 -9.68
CA PRO A 188 19.33 5.99 -10.03
C PRO A 188 18.80 6.67 -11.31
N LEU A 189 18.76 8.01 -11.27
CA LEU A 189 18.63 8.89 -12.42
C LEU A 189 20.03 9.41 -12.78
N ILE A 190 20.47 9.18 -14.01
CA ILE A 190 21.87 9.31 -14.45
C ILE A 190 21.97 10.21 -15.69
N ASP A 191 23.04 10.99 -15.79
CA ASP A 191 23.42 11.69 -17.02
C ASP A 191 24.08 10.75 -18.06
N LEU A 192 24.51 11.30 -19.21
CA LEU A 192 25.20 10.51 -20.24
C LEU A 192 26.68 10.22 -19.90
N GLU A 193 27.20 10.82 -18.83
CA GLU A 193 28.55 10.61 -18.32
C GLU A 193 28.62 9.50 -17.25
N GLY A 194 27.48 8.96 -16.80
CA GLY A 194 27.41 7.90 -15.79
C GLY A 194 27.23 8.36 -14.35
N ARG A 195 27.00 9.67 -14.11
CA ARG A 195 26.87 10.25 -12.78
C ARG A 195 25.41 10.31 -12.35
N VAL A 196 25.13 9.92 -11.11
CA VAL A 196 23.77 9.93 -10.54
C VAL A 196 23.40 11.34 -10.11
N HIS A 197 22.29 11.88 -10.62
CA HIS A 197 21.73 13.18 -10.23
C HIS A 197 20.44 13.08 -9.41
N GLY A 198 19.81 11.92 -9.30
CA GLY A 198 18.68 11.73 -8.39
C GLY A 198 18.24 10.29 -8.17
N LEU A 199 17.25 10.11 -7.30
CA LEU A 199 16.60 8.83 -6.99
C LEU A 199 15.13 8.89 -7.41
N LEU A 200 14.75 8.04 -8.36
CA LEU A 200 13.37 7.92 -8.84
C LEU A 200 12.44 7.58 -7.65
N THR A 201 11.37 8.33 -7.41
CA THR A 201 10.47 8.08 -6.26
C THR A 201 9.03 7.77 -6.70
N MET A 202 8.38 8.68 -7.43
CA MET A 202 6.95 8.62 -7.72
C MET A 202 6.61 9.00 -9.17
N LYS A 203 5.54 8.39 -9.67
CA LYS A 203 4.81 8.79 -10.89
C LYS A 203 3.75 9.83 -10.52
N SER A 204 3.49 10.79 -11.41
CA SER A 204 2.33 11.67 -11.28
C SER A 204 1.03 10.87 -11.39
N GLN A 205 0.12 11.06 -10.44
CA GLN A 205 -1.24 10.47 -10.50
C GLN A 205 -2.15 11.16 -11.53
N VAL A 206 -1.75 12.33 -12.05
CA VAL A 206 -2.54 13.15 -12.98
C VAL A 206 -2.01 13.06 -14.42
N THR A 207 -0.74 12.67 -14.61
CA THR A 207 -0.10 12.67 -15.94
C THR A 207 0.81 11.45 -16.10
N ALA A 208 0.40 10.49 -16.94
CA ALA A 208 1.03 9.17 -17.03
C ALA A 208 2.54 9.19 -17.38
N ASN A 209 2.98 10.17 -18.17
CA ASN A 209 4.37 10.30 -18.64
C ASN A 209 5.22 11.28 -17.80
N LEU A 210 4.74 11.63 -16.60
CA LEU A 210 5.42 12.56 -15.70
C LEU A 210 5.93 11.83 -14.45
N GLY A 211 7.25 11.84 -14.28
CA GLY A 211 7.94 11.24 -13.15
C GLY A 211 8.62 12.27 -12.25
N PHE A 212 8.94 11.85 -11.03
CA PHE A 212 9.70 12.65 -10.07
C PHE A 212 10.86 11.86 -9.47
N ALA A 213 12.00 12.53 -9.31
CA ALA A 213 13.16 12.03 -8.60
C ALA A 213 13.60 13.00 -7.49
N VAL A 214 14.10 12.46 -6.38
CA VAL A 214 14.72 13.22 -5.29
C VAL A 214 16.13 13.61 -5.72
N ALA A 215 16.50 14.88 -5.55
CA ALA A 215 17.81 15.41 -5.95
C ALA A 215 18.98 14.77 -5.18
N ILE A 216 20.04 14.31 -5.88
CA ILE A 216 21.15 13.57 -5.25
C ILE A 216 21.92 14.37 -4.20
N ASN A 217 21.95 15.70 -4.30
CA ASN A 217 22.62 16.54 -3.30
C ASN A 217 22.02 16.38 -1.89
N ARG A 218 20.77 15.93 -1.77
CA ARG A 218 20.15 15.55 -0.48
C ARG A 218 20.73 14.29 0.15
N LEU A 219 21.35 13.40 -0.63
CA LEU A 219 21.96 12.17 -0.15
C LEU A 219 23.36 12.41 0.44
N LYS A 220 24.12 13.38 -0.09
CA LYS A 220 25.52 13.65 0.31
C LYS A 220 25.69 13.88 1.83
N PRO A 221 24.86 14.71 2.52
CA PRO A 221 24.96 14.86 3.97
C PRO A 221 24.68 13.59 4.78
N LEU A 222 23.88 12.66 4.24
CA LEU A 222 23.59 11.36 4.87
C LEU A 222 24.79 10.40 4.77
N ILE A 223 25.59 10.51 3.71
CA ILE A 223 26.86 9.78 3.54
C ILE A 223 27.95 10.38 4.44
N GLU A 224 28.04 11.71 4.53
CA GLU A 224 29.04 12.40 5.37
C GLU A 224 28.78 12.24 6.87
N LYS A 225 27.51 12.17 7.30
CA LYS A 225 27.10 12.13 8.70
C LYS A 225 26.05 11.04 8.93
N PRO A 226 26.45 9.76 8.81
CA PRO A 226 25.53 8.64 9.01
C PRO A 226 25.08 8.55 10.48
N ASN A 227 23.94 7.92 10.69
CA ASN A 227 23.39 7.62 12.02
C ASN A 227 22.86 6.17 11.99
N PRO A 228 23.76 5.18 11.99
CA PRO A 228 23.41 3.81 11.67
C PRO A 228 22.47 3.21 12.71
N ILE A 229 21.36 2.65 12.23
CA ILE A 229 20.40 1.86 13.01
C ILE A 229 20.62 0.39 12.63
N PRO A 230 21.21 -0.43 13.51
CA PRO A 230 21.29 -1.88 13.33
C PRO A 230 19.92 -2.50 13.05
N MET A 231 19.86 -3.54 12.22
CA MET A 231 18.58 -4.06 11.73
C MET A 231 17.69 -4.66 12.82
N ASP A 232 18.24 -5.25 13.87
CA ASP A 232 17.49 -5.68 15.06
C ASP A 232 16.72 -4.50 15.70
N ARG A 233 17.39 -3.34 15.83
CA ARG A 233 16.79 -2.10 16.32
C ARG A 233 15.80 -1.51 15.32
N TRP A 234 16.07 -1.58 14.01
CA TRP A 234 15.14 -1.10 12.97
C TRP A 234 13.81 -1.87 13.00
N LEU A 235 13.87 -3.20 13.09
CA LEU A 235 12.70 -4.06 13.28
C LEU A 235 11.95 -3.71 14.57
N ALA A 236 12.68 -3.37 15.65
CA ALA A 236 12.10 -2.98 16.93
C ALA A 236 11.46 -1.58 16.96
N ILE A 237 11.71 -0.67 15.99
CA ILE A 237 11.14 0.70 15.98
C ILE A 237 9.60 0.72 16.06
N ARG A 238 8.96 -0.34 15.56
CA ARG A 238 7.50 -0.50 15.63
C ARG A 238 7.06 -1.63 16.55
N ALA A 239 7.93 -2.27 17.33
CA ALA A 239 7.50 -3.30 18.27
C ALA A 239 6.45 -2.74 19.27
N PRO A 240 5.55 -3.58 19.81
CA PRO A 240 4.69 -3.19 20.91
C PRO A 240 5.52 -2.71 22.11
N ASP A 241 5.04 -1.67 22.79
CA ASP A 241 5.67 -1.14 23.99
C ASP A 241 5.83 -2.26 25.04
N PRO A 242 7.06 -2.65 25.41
CA PRO A 242 7.29 -3.76 26.33
C PRO A 242 6.80 -3.48 27.75
N GLN A 243 6.49 -2.22 28.11
CA GLN A 243 5.84 -1.87 29.37
C GLN A 243 4.33 -2.15 29.35
N GLN A 244 3.73 -2.26 28.16
CA GLN A 244 2.30 -2.52 27.98
C GLN A 244 2.02 -3.95 27.49
N TRP A 245 2.92 -4.54 26.70
CA TRP A 245 2.64 -5.73 25.88
C TRP A 245 3.79 -6.76 25.88
N THR A 246 3.43 -8.03 25.69
CA THR A 246 4.35 -9.14 25.45
C THR A 246 3.85 -9.99 24.26
N PRO A 247 4.46 -9.84 23.08
CA PRO A 247 4.23 -10.75 21.95
C PRO A 247 4.72 -12.17 22.27
N LEU A 248 3.96 -13.18 21.87
CA LEU A 248 4.27 -14.60 22.07
C LEU A 248 3.90 -15.41 20.82
N PHE A 249 4.65 -16.50 20.58
CA PHE A 249 4.46 -17.39 19.43
C PHE A 249 4.60 -16.70 18.07
N GLY A 250 5.65 -15.89 17.88
CA GLY A 250 5.92 -15.22 16.61
C GLY A 250 4.82 -14.23 16.19
N GLY A 251 4.62 -14.07 14.87
CA GLY A 251 3.75 -13.05 14.30
C GLY A 251 4.34 -11.63 14.39
N HIS A 252 4.12 -10.81 13.37
CA HIS A 252 4.70 -9.47 13.26
C HIS A 252 3.84 -8.43 13.96
N TRP A 253 3.81 -8.46 15.30
CA TRP A 253 3.15 -7.43 16.09
C TRP A 253 3.86 -6.09 15.95
N ARG A 254 3.09 -5.03 15.65
CA ARG A 254 3.57 -3.66 15.48
C ARG A 254 2.64 -2.65 16.16
N GLN A 255 3.16 -1.62 16.81
CA GLN A 255 2.38 -0.54 17.43
C GLN A 255 2.55 0.78 16.66
N LYS A 256 1.45 1.49 16.41
CA LYS A 256 1.45 2.81 15.76
C LYS A 256 0.21 3.62 16.17
N ALA A 257 0.42 4.81 16.73
CA ALA A 257 -0.65 5.77 17.07
C ALA A 257 -1.83 5.14 17.85
N GLY A 258 -1.53 4.46 18.96
CA GLY A 258 -2.54 3.80 19.81
C GLY A 258 -3.16 2.52 19.24
N LYS A 259 -2.76 2.10 18.03
CA LYS A 259 -3.15 0.81 17.44
C LYS A 259 -2.05 -0.23 17.59
N LEU A 260 -2.46 -1.49 17.78
CA LEU A 260 -1.64 -2.66 17.46
C LEU A 260 -2.05 -3.21 16.10
N LEU A 261 -1.08 -3.68 15.33
CA LEU A 261 -1.23 -4.34 14.05
C LEU A 261 -0.51 -5.69 14.14
N VAL A 262 -1.06 -6.73 13.51
CA VAL A 262 -0.40 -8.03 13.42
C VAL A 262 -0.63 -8.66 12.05
N ASP A 263 0.42 -9.27 11.51
CA ASP A 263 0.41 -10.05 10.28
C ASP A 263 1.44 -11.20 10.34
N GLY A 264 1.47 -12.06 9.32
CA GLY A 264 2.25 -13.30 9.31
C GLY A 264 1.67 -14.39 10.20
N ALA A 265 1.96 -15.65 9.87
CA ALA A 265 1.63 -16.78 10.73
C ALA A 265 2.36 -16.69 12.08
N GLY A 266 1.65 -16.96 13.16
CA GLY A 266 2.26 -17.30 14.44
C GLY A 266 2.82 -18.72 14.45
N GLN A 267 3.71 -19.00 15.41
CA GLN A 267 4.37 -20.28 15.62
C GLN A 267 3.48 -21.30 16.38
N GLY A 268 2.35 -20.87 16.95
CA GLY A 268 1.38 -21.76 17.58
C GLY A 268 0.45 -22.44 16.57
N PHE A 269 -0.23 -23.52 16.99
CA PHE A 269 -1.19 -24.25 16.15
C PHE A 269 -2.20 -23.33 15.46
N GLY A 270 -2.43 -23.59 14.16
CA GLY A 270 -3.32 -22.80 13.33
C GLY A 270 -2.79 -21.39 13.04
N GLY A 271 -1.47 -21.18 13.03
CA GLY A 271 -0.86 -19.86 12.82
C GLY A 271 -1.04 -18.91 14.02
N ARG A 272 -1.20 -19.46 15.22
CA ARG A 272 -1.56 -18.72 16.44
C ARG A 272 -0.39 -17.89 16.96
N THR A 273 -0.65 -16.60 17.17
CA THR A 273 0.21 -15.67 17.90
C THR A 273 -0.63 -14.91 18.93
N LEU A 274 -0.02 -14.60 20.09
CA LEU A 274 -0.66 -13.82 21.15
C LEU A 274 0.12 -12.51 21.40
N CYS A 275 -0.57 -11.49 21.88
CA CYS A 275 0.05 -10.31 22.47
C CYS A 275 -0.62 -10.03 23.81
N LEU A 276 0.05 -10.42 24.89
CA LEU A 276 -0.51 -10.34 26.24
C LEU A 276 -0.18 -9.01 26.87
N ALA A 277 -1.15 -8.39 27.53
CA ALA A 277 -0.95 -7.19 28.32
C ALA A 277 0.00 -7.47 29.50
N GLN A 278 0.74 -6.44 29.91
CA GLN A 278 1.52 -6.41 31.16
C GLN A 278 0.64 -6.04 32.37
N GLN A 279 -0.52 -5.42 32.13
CA GLN A 279 -1.50 -5.13 33.17
C GLN A 279 -2.01 -6.42 33.81
N ALA A 280 -2.00 -6.48 35.15
CA ALA A 280 -2.56 -7.59 35.90
C ALA A 280 -4.08 -7.69 35.71
N VAL A 281 -4.59 -8.91 35.52
CA VAL A 281 -6.02 -9.19 35.46
C VAL A 281 -6.65 -8.99 36.85
N PRO A 282 -7.70 -8.17 37.00
CA PRO A 282 -8.39 -8.02 38.29
C PRO A 282 -9.04 -9.33 38.75
N GLU A 283 -9.26 -9.49 40.06
CA GLU A 283 -10.05 -10.62 40.56
C GLU A 283 -11.46 -10.63 39.93
N SER A 284 -12.05 -11.82 39.76
CA SER A 284 -13.41 -11.95 39.22
C SER A 284 -14.48 -11.30 40.13
N PRO A 285 -15.46 -10.55 39.59
CA PRO A 285 -15.69 -10.31 38.16
C PRO A 285 -14.74 -9.26 37.56
N TYR A 286 -14.38 -9.45 36.29
CA TYR A 286 -13.64 -8.48 35.47
C TYR A 286 -14.13 -8.47 34.02
N GLU A 287 -13.80 -7.41 33.30
CA GLU A 287 -14.17 -7.20 31.91
C GLU A 287 -12.96 -6.81 31.06
N LEU A 288 -13.01 -7.21 29.78
CA LEU A 288 -12.05 -6.80 28.76
C LEU A 288 -12.79 -6.36 27.52
N ALA A 289 -12.36 -5.27 26.90
CA ALA A 289 -12.87 -4.83 25.60
C ALA A 289 -11.72 -4.51 24.65
N VAL A 290 -11.97 -4.66 23.34
CA VAL A 290 -11.08 -4.15 22.29
C VAL A 290 -11.88 -3.89 21.02
N TRP A 291 -11.50 -2.87 20.27
CA TRP A 291 -11.89 -2.76 18.87
C TRP A 291 -10.93 -3.57 18.01
N VAL A 292 -11.46 -4.51 17.22
CA VAL A 292 -10.69 -5.33 16.27
C VAL A 292 -11.21 -5.14 14.85
N ARG A 293 -10.32 -5.20 13.86
CA ARG A 293 -10.66 -5.29 12.43
C ARG A 293 -9.77 -6.32 11.75
N LEU A 294 -10.36 -7.20 10.93
CA LEU A 294 -9.66 -8.18 10.10
C LEU A 294 -9.60 -7.67 8.65
N ASP A 295 -8.55 -8.01 7.90
CA ASP A 295 -8.53 -7.82 6.43
C ASP A 295 -9.13 -9.01 5.67
N ASP A 296 -9.10 -10.20 6.27
CA ASP A 296 -9.63 -11.45 5.73
C ASP A 296 -10.38 -12.24 6.82
N GLU A 297 -11.65 -12.56 6.57
CA GLU A 297 -12.51 -13.32 7.47
C GLU A 297 -12.14 -14.82 7.54
N ALA A 298 -11.31 -15.35 6.64
CA ALA A 298 -10.93 -16.77 6.64
C ALA A 298 -10.06 -17.16 7.85
N GLY A 299 -9.38 -16.22 8.51
CA GLY A 299 -8.65 -16.44 9.76
C GLY A 299 -9.47 -16.16 11.02
N ALA A 300 -8.81 -15.56 12.00
CA ALA A 300 -9.42 -15.12 13.26
C ALA A 300 -8.49 -14.14 14.01
N ALA A 301 -9.07 -13.16 14.70
CA ALA A 301 -8.36 -12.29 15.63
C ALA A 301 -9.30 -11.63 16.64
N GLY A 302 -8.87 -11.46 17.90
CA GLY A 302 -9.71 -10.87 18.95
C GLY A 302 -9.11 -11.00 20.36
N LEU A 303 -9.97 -11.15 21.37
CA LEU A 303 -9.61 -11.12 22.78
C LEU A 303 -9.07 -12.46 23.30
N VAL A 304 -8.08 -12.37 24.19
CA VAL A 304 -7.64 -13.42 25.11
C VAL A 304 -7.99 -12.96 26.52
N PHE A 305 -8.95 -13.61 27.16
CA PHE A 305 -9.45 -13.16 28.47
C PHE A 305 -8.82 -13.89 29.65
N ALA A 306 -8.17 -15.03 29.42
CA ALA A 306 -7.30 -15.70 30.38
C ALA A 306 -6.22 -16.51 29.65
N SER A 307 -4.98 -16.47 30.11
CA SER A 307 -3.84 -17.24 29.58
C SER A 307 -2.79 -17.48 30.66
N ASP A 308 -2.10 -18.62 30.59
CA ASP A 308 -0.92 -18.94 31.41
C ASP A 308 0.39 -18.31 30.87
N GLY A 309 0.34 -17.60 29.73
CA GLY A 309 1.54 -17.14 29.02
C GLY A 309 2.25 -18.23 28.21
N GLY A 310 1.78 -19.46 28.29
CA GLY A 310 2.13 -20.58 27.44
C GLY A 310 1.01 -20.88 26.45
N HIS A 311 0.78 -22.16 26.19
CA HIS A 311 -0.19 -22.56 25.17
C HIS A 311 -1.65 -22.52 25.66
N ARG A 312 -1.88 -22.44 26.98
CA ARG A 312 -3.23 -22.51 27.56
C ARG A 312 -3.85 -21.14 27.64
N HIS A 313 -5.02 -20.99 27.03
CA HIS A 313 -5.76 -19.74 27.06
C HIS A 313 -7.21 -19.92 26.63
N PHE A 314 -8.04 -18.95 27.00
CA PHE A 314 -9.39 -18.77 26.48
C PHE A 314 -9.44 -17.54 25.60
N GLY A 315 -10.20 -17.62 24.50
CA GLY A 315 -10.32 -16.53 23.54
C GLY A 315 -11.72 -16.37 22.98
N PHE A 316 -12.07 -15.12 22.67
CA PHE A 316 -13.32 -14.74 22.01
C PHE A 316 -13.01 -13.82 20.81
N TYR A 317 -13.38 -14.26 19.61
CA TYR A 317 -12.97 -13.61 18.37
C TYR A 317 -13.85 -14.00 17.17
N PRO A 318 -13.97 -13.14 16.14
CA PRO A 318 -14.48 -13.54 14.84
C PRO A 318 -13.60 -14.61 14.17
N SER A 319 -14.24 -15.52 13.44
CA SER A 319 -13.63 -16.49 12.55
C SER A 319 -14.66 -16.95 11.52
N ALA A 320 -14.32 -16.88 10.23
CA ALA A 320 -15.21 -17.27 9.12
C ALA A 320 -16.62 -16.63 9.19
N GLY A 321 -16.68 -15.33 9.47
CA GLY A 321 -17.93 -14.55 9.54
C GLY A 321 -18.82 -14.82 10.77
N LYS A 322 -18.38 -15.65 11.72
CA LYS A 322 -19.05 -15.91 13.01
C LYS A 322 -18.16 -15.52 14.18
N LEU A 323 -18.73 -15.33 15.36
CA LEU A 323 -18.00 -15.11 16.61
C LEU A 323 -17.87 -16.45 17.35
N ARG A 324 -16.64 -16.78 17.79
CA ARG A 324 -16.31 -18.05 18.42
C ARG A 324 -15.74 -17.83 19.82
N LEU A 325 -16.26 -18.57 20.80
CA LEU A 325 -15.70 -18.74 22.13
C LEU A 325 -14.88 -20.02 22.17
N THR A 326 -13.63 -19.95 22.60
CA THR A 326 -12.68 -21.07 22.55
C THR A 326 -11.88 -21.23 23.83
N GLN A 327 -11.45 -22.46 24.04
CA GLN A 327 -10.47 -22.87 25.05
C GLN A 327 -9.36 -23.64 24.34
N PHE A 328 -8.12 -23.37 24.72
CA PHE A 328 -6.96 -24.16 24.36
C PHE A 328 -6.30 -24.65 25.65
N ASP A 329 -6.08 -25.95 25.75
CA ASP A 329 -5.34 -26.57 26.86
C ASP A 329 -3.92 -27.00 26.48
N GLY A 330 -3.50 -26.73 25.25
CA GLY A 330 -2.21 -27.16 24.74
C GLY A 330 -1.83 -26.57 23.38
N PRO A 331 -0.76 -27.13 22.78
CA PRO A 331 -0.12 -26.57 21.61
C PRO A 331 -0.77 -26.95 20.28
N ASP A 332 -1.75 -27.87 20.27
CA ASP A 332 -2.24 -28.56 19.07
C ASP A 332 -3.78 -28.70 19.00
N VAL A 333 -4.26 -29.24 17.87
CA VAL A 333 -5.69 -29.41 17.54
C VAL A 333 -6.47 -30.30 18.51
N THR A 334 -5.83 -31.29 19.15
CA THR A 334 -6.50 -32.22 20.09
C THR A 334 -6.83 -31.53 21.41
N THR A 335 -6.08 -30.47 21.73
CA THR A 335 -6.24 -29.61 22.91
C THR A 335 -7.01 -28.32 22.61
N TRP A 336 -7.68 -28.23 21.47
CA TRP A 336 -8.50 -27.08 21.07
C TRP A 336 -9.99 -27.41 21.16
N HIS A 337 -10.71 -26.58 21.92
CA HIS A 337 -12.13 -26.74 22.17
C HIS A 337 -12.89 -25.48 21.75
N VAL A 338 -13.94 -25.66 20.94
CA VAL A 338 -14.92 -24.62 20.63
C VAL A 338 -16.06 -24.76 21.62
N LEU A 339 -16.21 -23.78 22.51
CA LEU A 339 -17.22 -23.82 23.58
C LEU A 339 -18.58 -23.30 23.09
N ASP A 340 -18.58 -22.31 22.20
CA ASP A 340 -19.77 -21.80 21.49
C ASP A 340 -19.32 -21.08 20.21
N GLU A 341 -20.16 -21.06 19.18
CA GLU A 341 -19.94 -20.35 17.92
C GLU A 341 -21.26 -19.85 17.35
N ARG A 342 -21.40 -18.52 17.17
CA ARG A 342 -22.65 -17.89 16.71
C ARG A 342 -22.41 -16.84 15.64
N ALA A 343 -23.31 -16.80 14.66
CA ALA A 343 -23.46 -15.62 13.82
C ALA A 343 -24.13 -14.50 14.63
N SER A 344 -23.81 -13.25 14.32
CA SER A 344 -24.49 -12.07 14.87
C SER A 344 -24.79 -11.10 13.73
N PRO A 345 -26.01 -10.55 13.63
CA PRO A 345 -26.31 -9.50 12.65
C PRO A 345 -25.58 -8.19 12.98
N ASP A 346 -25.15 -8.01 14.23
CA ASP A 346 -24.37 -6.87 14.70
C ASP A 346 -22.88 -6.99 14.36
N TYR A 347 -22.40 -8.16 13.93
CA TYR A 347 -21.01 -8.30 13.45
C TYR A 347 -20.85 -7.66 12.06
N LEU A 348 -19.76 -6.93 11.88
CA LEU A 348 -19.48 -6.10 10.73
C LEU A 348 -18.19 -6.57 10.03
N PRO A 349 -18.25 -7.58 9.13
CA PRO A 349 -17.09 -8.09 8.40
C PRO A 349 -16.24 -7.00 7.74
N GLY A 350 -14.92 -7.22 7.71
CA GLY A 350 -13.91 -6.34 7.12
C GLY A 350 -13.71 -4.98 7.82
N ASP A 351 -14.27 -4.79 9.02
CA ASP A 351 -14.32 -3.48 9.68
C ASP A 351 -14.18 -3.56 11.20
N TRP A 352 -14.22 -2.41 11.86
CA TRP A 352 -14.08 -2.28 13.30
C TRP A 352 -15.28 -2.84 14.05
N ASN A 353 -15.01 -3.85 14.87
CA ASN A 353 -15.96 -4.46 15.78
C ASN A 353 -15.44 -4.33 17.21
N ARG A 354 -16.25 -3.83 18.15
CA ARG A 354 -15.92 -3.82 19.57
C ARG A 354 -16.35 -5.15 20.19
N LEU A 355 -15.36 -5.99 20.50
CA LEU A 355 -15.57 -7.18 21.31
C LEU A 355 -15.51 -6.77 22.78
N LYS A 356 -16.39 -7.35 23.62
CA LYS A 356 -16.25 -7.31 25.08
C LYS A 356 -16.46 -8.69 25.66
N VAL A 357 -15.68 -9.07 26.67
CA VAL A 357 -15.89 -10.27 27.48
C VAL A 357 -15.98 -9.85 28.94
N ARG A 358 -17.01 -10.32 29.66
CA ARG A 358 -17.09 -10.30 31.12
C ARG A 358 -16.85 -11.70 31.65
N VAL A 359 -15.92 -11.82 32.58
CA VAL A 359 -15.57 -13.07 33.26
C VAL A 359 -16.07 -12.98 34.69
N ASP A 360 -17.08 -13.78 35.01
CA ASP A 360 -17.60 -13.96 36.37
C ASP A 360 -17.12 -15.32 36.94
N ARG A 361 -17.47 -15.65 38.18
CA ARG A 361 -17.07 -16.92 38.83
C ARG A 361 -17.77 -18.15 38.25
N GLU A 362 -19.01 -17.97 37.79
CA GLU A 362 -19.88 -19.06 37.33
C GLU A 362 -20.06 -19.07 35.80
N LYS A 363 -19.76 -17.97 35.12
CA LYS A 363 -20.02 -17.79 33.69
C LYS A 363 -19.16 -16.72 33.02
N VAL A 364 -19.01 -16.87 31.70
CA VAL A 364 -18.42 -15.88 30.81
C VAL A 364 -19.50 -15.35 29.86
N LEU A 365 -19.56 -14.03 29.72
CA LEU A 365 -20.48 -13.31 28.85
C LEU A 365 -19.69 -12.62 27.74
N CYS A 366 -19.99 -12.93 26.47
CA CYS A 366 -19.30 -12.37 25.32
C CYS A 366 -20.24 -11.49 24.49
N TYR A 367 -19.76 -10.30 24.12
CA TYR A 367 -20.50 -9.26 23.45
C TYR A 367 -19.79 -8.84 22.15
N VAL A 368 -20.55 -8.52 21.12
CA VAL A 368 -20.07 -7.86 19.90
C VAL A 368 -20.90 -6.59 19.68
N ASN A 369 -20.22 -5.46 19.43
CA ASN A 369 -20.83 -4.15 19.19
C ASN A 369 -21.91 -3.76 20.22
N GLY A 370 -21.66 -4.09 21.49
CA GLY A 370 -22.54 -3.80 22.62
C GLY A 370 -23.70 -4.77 22.85
N ARG A 371 -23.96 -5.72 21.93
CA ARG A 371 -24.96 -6.78 22.10
C ARG A 371 -24.36 -8.02 22.75
N LEU A 372 -25.07 -8.61 23.72
CA LEU A 372 -24.73 -9.91 24.29
C LEU A 372 -24.99 -10.99 23.23
N LEU A 373 -24.01 -11.87 23.01
CA LEU A 373 -24.09 -12.92 22.00
C LEU A 373 -23.99 -14.34 22.59
N ILE A 374 -23.05 -14.53 23.53
CA ILE A 374 -22.79 -15.83 24.17
C ILE A 374 -22.81 -15.64 25.69
N GLU A 375 -23.52 -16.54 26.37
CA GLU A 375 -23.44 -16.77 27.81
C GLU A 375 -23.05 -18.23 28.02
N SER A 376 -21.91 -18.48 28.67
CA SER A 376 -21.35 -19.83 28.83
C SER A 376 -20.89 -20.08 30.25
N THR A 377 -21.37 -21.18 30.84
CA THR A 377 -20.92 -21.75 32.12
C THR A 377 -19.82 -22.81 31.94
N GLN A 378 -19.51 -23.18 30.69
CA GLN A 378 -18.44 -24.14 30.37
C GLN A 378 -17.06 -23.51 30.43
N ALA A 379 -16.97 -22.21 30.08
CA ALA A 379 -15.74 -21.44 30.23
C ALA A 379 -15.49 -21.15 31.71
N GLN A 380 -14.55 -21.89 32.32
CA GLN A 380 -14.11 -21.68 33.71
C GLN A 380 -12.64 -21.19 33.73
N PRO A 381 -12.38 -19.94 33.27
CA PRO A 381 -11.03 -19.39 33.24
C PRO A 381 -10.52 -19.10 34.65
N ASN A 382 -9.35 -19.65 34.99
CA ASN A 382 -8.58 -19.13 36.12
C ASN A 382 -7.87 -17.82 35.69
N PRO A 383 -7.99 -16.72 36.46
CA PRO A 383 -7.32 -15.47 36.14
C PRO A 383 -5.79 -15.66 36.04
N GLY A 384 -5.23 -15.17 34.94
CA GLY A 384 -3.80 -15.18 34.67
C GLY A 384 -3.41 -13.91 33.95
N ARG A 385 -2.91 -14.04 32.73
CA ARG A 385 -2.71 -12.92 31.80
C ARG A 385 -3.90 -12.76 30.85
N ALA A 386 -4.05 -11.57 30.29
CA ALA A 386 -5.03 -11.26 29.27
C ALA A 386 -4.36 -10.52 28.09
N GLY A 387 -5.08 -10.35 26.99
CA GLY A 387 -4.59 -9.59 25.84
C GLY A 387 -5.32 -9.95 24.54
N LEU A 388 -4.54 -10.19 23.49
CA LEU A 388 -5.01 -10.33 22.11
C LEU A 388 -4.46 -11.61 21.47
N ALA A 389 -5.21 -12.16 20.50
CA ALA A 389 -4.79 -13.30 19.68
C ALA A 389 -5.07 -13.05 18.19
N LYS A 390 -4.26 -13.66 17.34
CA LYS A 390 -4.50 -13.78 15.88
C LYS A 390 -4.06 -15.15 15.38
N PHE A 391 -4.77 -15.67 14.36
CA PHE A 391 -4.63 -17.02 13.80
C PHE A 391 -4.57 -16.98 12.26
N ARG A 392 -4.03 -18.04 11.65
CA ARG A 392 -3.76 -18.20 10.21
C ARG A 392 -2.89 -17.07 9.66
N ASP A 393 -3.07 -16.66 8.41
CA ASP A 393 -2.30 -15.56 7.79
C ASP A 393 -3.03 -14.20 7.79
N THR A 394 -4.31 -14.16 8.16
CA THR A 394 -5.12 -12.95 8.34
C THR A 394 -4.38 -11.84 9.09
N ARG A 395 -4.53 -10.61 8.63
CA ARG A 395 -4.01 -9.43 9.31
C ARG A 395 -5.10 -8.83 10.17
N ALA A 396 -4.71 -8.34 11.33
CA ALA A 396 -5.63 -7.70 12.25
C ALA A 396 -5.08 -6.37 12.75
N GLU A 397 -5.96 -5.40 12.89
CA GLU A 397 -5.71 -4.18 13.66
C GLU A 397 -6.53 -4.21 14.95
N PHE A 398 -5.94 -3.75 16.03
CA PHE A 398 -6.57 -3.57 17.33
C PHE A 398 -6.37 -2.14 17.82
N LYS A 399 -7.34 -1.59 18.55
CA LYS A 399 -7.23 -0.29 19.24
C LYS A 399 -8.11 -0.27 20.48
N GLY A 400 -7.77 0.59 21.44
CA GLY A 400 -8.57 0.75 22.66
C GLY A 400 -8.79 -0.57 23.40
N PHE A 401 -7.70 -1.25 23.75
CA PHE A 401 -7.78 -2.39 24.67
C PHE A 401 -8.03 -1.86 26.08
N GLU A 402 -9.05 -2.43 26.72
CA GLU A 402 -9.50 -2.06 28.06
C GLU A 402 -9.52 -3.34 28.92
N LEU A 403 -9.06 -3.24 30.17
CA LEU A 403 -9.10 -4.31 31.16
C LEU A 403 -9.43 -3.68 32.52
N ALA A 404 -10.59 -4.01 33.09
CA ALA A 404 -11.09 -3.39 34.32
C ALA A 404 -12.02 -4.32 35.09
N LYS A 405 -12.45 -3.93 36.30
CA LYS A 405 -13.54 -4.61 37.03
C LYS A 405 -14.87 -4.53 36.29
N GLU A 406 -15.11 -3.40 35.64
CA GLU A 406 -16.30 -3.09 34.86
C GLU A 406 -15.92 -2.11 33.75
N ILE A 407 -16.39 -2.35 32.52
CA ILE A 407 -16.18 -1.47 31.37
C ILE A 407 -17.55 -0.92 30.98
N VAL A 408 -17.72 0.39 31.17
CA VAL A 408 -18.89 1.12 30.68
C VAL A 408 -18.89 1.03 29.16
N SER A 409 -19.74 0.17 28.62
CA SER A 409 -20.08 0.21 27.20
C SER A 409 -21.13 1.30 27.03
N PRO A 410 -20.82 2.42 26.37
CA PRO A 410 -21.85 3.40 26.06
C PRO A 410 -22.79 2.73 25.05
N GLN A 411 -23.98 2.38 25.52
CA GLN A 411 -25.04 1.90 24.63
C GLN A 411 -25.54 3.12 23.87
N ILE A 412 -25.56 3.03 22.53
CA ILE A 412 -26.39 3.92 21.74
C ILE A 412 -27.83 3.55 22.10
N ASP A 413 -28.46 4.36 22.96
CA ASP A 413 -29.86 4.17 23.27
C ASP A 413 -30.72 4.40 22.01
N ALA A 414 -31.94 3.86 22.00
CA ALA A 414 -32.80 3.93 20.83
C ALA A 414 -33.17 5.38 20.44
N ALA A 415 -33.15 6.32 21.38
CA ALA A 415 -33.43 7.73 21.13
C ALA A 415 -32.22 8.44 20.50
N LEU A 416 -30.99 8.13 20.94
CA LEU A 416 -29.77 8.61 20.28
C LEU A 416 -29.64 8.05 18.86
N ALA A 417 -29.89 6.76 18.66
CA ALA A 417 -29.91 6.14 17.33
C ALA A 417 -30.96 6.82 16.43
N ALA A 418 -32.20 7.00 16.92
CA ALA A 418 -33.27 7.65 16.17
C ALA A 418 -32.99 9.14 15.90
N ARG A 419 -32.34 9.86 16.83
CA ARG A 419 -31.91 11.25 16.64
C ARG A 419 -30.84 11.37 15.57
N VAL A 420 -29.83 10.49 15.59
CA VAL A 420 -28.79 10.47 14.55
C VAL A 420 -29.42 10.12 13.20
N GLU A 421 -30.23 9.06 13.11
CA GLU A 421 -30.96 8.72 11.87
C GLU A 421 -31.84 9.89 11.37
N SER A 422 -32.55 10.60 12.26
CA SER A 422 -33.35 11.78 11.91
C SER A 422 -32.50 12.97 11.44
N LEU A 423 -31.28 13.14 11.95
CA LEU A 423 -30.33 14.17 11.50
C LEU A 423 -29.67 13.79 10.16
N LEU A 424 -29.59 12.50 9.86
CA LEU A 424 -28.96 11.97 8.65
C LEU A 424 -29.95 11.69 7.50
N ALA A 425 -31.26 11.68 7.77
CA ALA A 425 -32.29 11.43 6.77
C ALA A 425 -32.29 12.47 5.62
N ASP A 426 -32.02 13.73 5.95
CA ASP A 426 -32.04 14.86 5.01
C ASP A 426 -30.63 15.30 4.56
N LEU A 427 -29.57 14.55 4.89
CA LEU A 427 -28.20 14.94 4.58
C LEU A 427 -27.95 14.81 3.07
N PRO A 428 -27.66 15.92 2.34
CA PRO A 428 -27.73 15.92 0.89
C PRO A 428 -26.61 15.06 0.27
N PRO A 429 -26.89 14.28 -0.79
CA PRO A 429 -25.89 13.40 -1.42
C PRO A 429 -24.75 14.15 -2.13
N LYS A 430 -24.87 15.47 -2.27
CA LYS A 430 -23.82 16.41 -2.68
C LYS A 430 -24.08 17.76 -2.00
N GLY A 431 -23.04 18.36 -1.41
CA GLY A 431 -23.12 19.67 -0.77
C GLY A 431 -21.93 19.91 0.17
N GLU A 432 -21.91 21.07 0.79
CA GLU A 432 -21.07 21.32 1.97
C GLU A 432 -21.69 20.66 3.21
N ILE A 433 -20.88 20.40 4.23
CA ILE A 433 -21.36 19.81 5.49
C ILE A 433 -22.10 20.91 6.27
N ASP A 434 -23.36 20.65 6.62
CA ASP A 434 -24.19 21.58 7.39
C ASP A 434 -23.58 21.84 8.79
N ALA A 435 -23.35 23.11 9.10
CA ALA A 435 -22.81 23.55 10.38
C ALA A 435 -23.79 23.29 11.55
N ASP A 436 -25.11 23.38 11.32
CA ASP A 436 -26.12 23.09 12.34
C ASP A 436 -26.08 21.61 12.76
N ALA A 437 -25.89 20.71 11.78
CA ALA A 437 -25.72 19.28 12.04
C ALA A 437 -24.45 18.98 12.88
N ILE A 438 -23.36 19.73 12.68
CA ILE A 438 -22.14 19.60 13.49
C ILE A 438 -22.40 20.05 14.93
N GLU A 439 -22.98 21.24 15.14
CA GLU A 439 -23.27 21.76 16.49
C GLU A 439 -24.24 20.87 17.27
N ARG A 440 -25.21 20.26 16.59
CA ARG A 440 -26.22 19.36 17.21
C ARG A 440 -25.70 17.95 17.52
N LEU A 441 -24.64 17.49 16.84
CA LEU A 441 -24.00 16.19 17.08
C LEU A 441 -22.78 16.28 18.02
N ALA A 442 -22.13 17.43 18.12
CA ALA A 442 -20.94 17.62 18.97
C ALA A 442 -21.13 17.23 20.45
N PRO A 443 -22.28 17.46 21.12
CA PRO A 443 -22.48 17.06 22.52
C PRO A 443 -22.43 15.54 22.78
N GLU A 444 -22.65 14.72 21.75
CA GLU A 444 -22.64 13.25 21.83
C GLU A 444 -21.22 12.64 21.70
N GLY A 445 -20.22 13.47 21.37
CA GLY A 445 -18.82 13.08 21.30
C GLY A 445 -18.55 11.87 20.40
N GLU A 446 -17.87 10.86 20.93
CA GLU A 446 -17.53 9.65 20.15
C GLU A 446 -18.74 8.85 19.67
N LEU A 447 -19.90 8.92 20.36
CA LEU A 447 -21.08 8.14 19.97
C LEU A 447 -21.68 8.61 18.65
N ALA A 448 -21.77 9.94 18.44
CA ALA A 448 -22.16 10.47 17.13
C ALA A 448 -21.16 10.05 16.04
N VAL A 449 -19.86 10.08 16.34
CA VAL A 449 -18.82 9.67 15.37
C VAL A 449 -18.89 8.18 15.03
N VAL A 450 -19.29 7.31 15.95
CA VAL A 450 -19.56 5.89 15.68
C VAL A 450 -20.82 5.75 14.82
N ALA A 451 -21.96 6.31 15.24
CA ALA A 451 -23.22 6.21 14.51
C ALA A 451 -23.15 6.79 13.08
N LEU A 452 -22.41 7.88 12.88
CA LEU A 452 -22.10 8.45 11.56
C LEU A 452 -21.35 7.46 10.65
N ARG A 453 -20.37 6.73 11.19
CA ARG A 453 -19.59 5.73 10.44
C ARG A 453 -20.44 4.51 10.10
N ASP A 454 -21.24 4.04 11.05
CA ASP A 454 -22.16 2.91 10.83
C ASP A 454 -23.17 3.23 9.72
N ARG A 455 -23.71 4.46 9.70
CA ARG A 455 -24.59 4.92 8.63
C ARG A 455 -23.87 5.08 7.29
N ALA A 456 -22.68 5.67 7.26
CA ALA A 456 -21.88 5.79 6.03
C ALA A 456 -21.60 4.40 5.42
N LYS A 457 -21.26 3.41 6.26
CA LYS A 457 -21.06 2.04 5.83
C LYS A 457 -22.33 1.39 5.29
N LEU A 458 -23.48 1.61 5.93
CA LEU A 458 -24.76 1.11 5.43
C LEU A 458 -25.06 1.65 4.03
N LEU A 459 -24.77 2.93 3.79
CA LEU A 459 -24.91 3.57 2.47
C LEU A 459 -23.93 2.99 1.44
N ASP A 460 -22.68 2.70 1.81
CA ASP A 460 -21.71 2.03 0.91
C ASP A 460 -22.14 0.59 0.56
N GLN A 461 -22.71 -0.15 1.51
CA GLN A 461 -23.27 -1.47 1.28
C GLN A 461 -24.51 -1.41 0.36
N GLN A 462 -25.39 -0.42 0.55
CA GLN A 462 -26.53 -0.18 -0.32
C GLN A 462 -26.07 0.22 -1.74
N ALA A 463 -25.10 1.12 -1.87
CA ALA A 463 -24.50 1.50 -3.15
C ALA A 463 -23.87 0.30 -3.87
N THR A 464 -23.22 -0.61 -3.12
CA THR A 464 -22.66 -1.86 -3.66
C THR A 464 -23.76 -2.79 -4.17
N ARG A 465 -24.84 -2.98 -3.41
CA ARG A 465 -26.01 -3.76 -3.87
C ARG A 465 -26.70 -3.14 -5.09
N LEU A 466 -26.80 -1.81 -5.16
CA LEU A 466 -27.35 -1.10 -6.32
C LEU A 466 -26.49 -1.30 -7.58
N ARG A 467 -25.16 -1.28 -7.47
CA ARG A 467 -24.25 -1.61 -8.58
C ARG A 467 -24.41 -3.06 -9.04
N GLN A 468 -24.51 -4.00 -8.10
CA GLN A 468 -24.75 -5.43 -8.40
C GLN A 468 -26.10 -5.64 -9.12
N LEU A 469 -27.17 -4.99 -8.63
CA LEU A 469 -28.49 -5.04 -9.27
C LEU A 469 -28.48 -4.40 -10.66
N ALA A 470 -27.79 -3.27 -10.84
CA ALA A 470 -27.65 -2.64 -12.15
C ALA A 470 -26.91 -3.53 -13.16
N ALA A 471 -25.85 -4.24 -12.72
CA ALA A 471 -25.16 -5.22 -13.55
C ALA A 471 -26.08 -6.39 -13.94
N ALA A 472 -26.80 -6.98 -12.97
CA ALA A 472 -27.75 -8.07 -13.23
C ALA A 472 -28.92 -7.66 -14.15
N VAL A 473 -29.41 -6.41 -14.04
CA VAL A 473 -30.44 -5.88 -14.95
C VAL A 473 -29.87 -5.66 -16.37
N ALA A 474 -28.62 -5.23 -16.50
CA ALA A 474 -27.97 -5.11 -17.81
C ALA A 474 -27.76 -6.48 -18.47
N GLU A 475 -27.25 -7.46 -17.72
CA GLU A 475 -27.13 -8.87 -18.15
C GLU A 475 -28.48 -9.45 -18.59
N GLN A 476 -29.52 -9.27 -17.77
CA GLN A 476 -30.86 -9.75 -18.10
C GLN A 476 -31.44 -9.07 -19.35
N ARG A 477 -31.12 -7.79 -19.62
CA ARG A 477 -31.52 -7.11 -20.86
C ARG A 477 -30.84 -7.74 -22.07
N VAL A 478 -29.51 -7.94 -22.01
CA VAL A 478 -28.74 -8.60 -23.07
C VAL A 478 -29.28 -10.00 -23.34
N LEU A 479 -29.58 -10.80 -22.31
CA LEU A 479 -30.17 -12.14 -22.48
C LEU A 479 -31.54 -12.11 -23.16
N VAL A 480 -32.38 -11.10 -22.89
CA VAL A 480 -33.68 -10.92 -23.55
C VAL A 480 -33.53 -10.48 -25.00
N GLU A 481 -32.61 -9.56 -25.29
CA GLU A 481 -32.30 -9.08 -26.64
C GLU A 481 -31.68 -10.21 -27.50
N LEU A 482 -30.67 -10.92 -26.97
CA LEU A 482 -30.04 -12.07 -27.61
C LEU A 482 -31.05 -13.19 -27.90
N ARG A 483 -31.94 -13.50 -26.95
CA ARG A 483 -33.01 -14.49 -27.17
C ARG A 483 -33.94 -14.09 -28.31
N LYS A 484 -34.32 -12.81 -28.38
CA LYS A 484 -35.19 -12.29 -29.45
C LYS A 484 -34.54 -12.37 -30.83
N GLU A 485 -33.22 -12.22 -30.94
CA GLU A 485 -32.50 -12.42 -32.20
C GLU A 485 -32.33 -13.90 -32.56
N LEU A 486 -32.14 -14.79 -31.56
CA LEU A 486 -31.98 -16.24 -31.77
C LEU A 486 -33.30 -17.00 -32.00
N ASP A 487 -34.44 -16.48 -31.54
CA ASP A 487 -35.78 -17.08 -31.73
C ASP A 487 -36.37 -16.76 -33.15
N GLN A 488 -35.59 -16.22 -34.09
CA GLN A 488 -35.99 -15.94 -35.48
C GLN A 488 -35.89 -17.18 -36.40
N GLU A 489 -36.57 -17.16 -37.55
CA GLU A 489 -36.52 -18.26 -38.53
C GLU A 489 -35.09 -18.46 -39.10
N GLU A 490 -34.71 -19.72 -39.36
CA GLU A 490 -33.41 -20.08 -39.92
C GLU A 490 -33.15 -19.35 -41.26
N GLY A 491 -32.22 -18.40 -41.23
CA GLY A 491 -31.90 -17.51 -42.36
C GLY A 491 -32.14 -16.02 -42.10
N GLN A 492 -32.78 -15.63 -40.99
CA GLN A 492 -33.01 -14.23 -40.60
C GLN A 492 -32.14 -13.76 -39.41
N VAL A 493 -31.60 -14.69 -38.61
CA VAL A 493 -30.77 -14.41 -37.42
C VAL A 493 -29.51 -13.58 -37.75
N ASP A 494 -29.44 -12.34 -37.23
CA ASP A 494 -28.24 -11.50 -37.32
C ASP A 494 -27.22 -11.86 -36.22
N LEU A 495 -26.36 -12.82 -36.54
CA LEU A 495 -25.28 -13.27 -35.65
C LEU A 495 -24.23 -12.17 -35.39
N LEU A 496 -24.11 -11.15 -36.25
CA LEU A 496 -23.19 -10.03 -36.02
C LEU A 496 -23.78 -9.05 -35.00
N HIS A 497 -25.09 -8.77 -35.07
CA HIS A 497 -25.78 -7.98 -34.06
C HIS A 497 -25.75 -8.69 -32.69
N ALA A 498 -26.07 -9.99 -32.66
CA ALA A 498 -26.06 -10.78 -31.42
C ALA A 498 -24.66 -10.89 -30.77
N ALA A 499 -23.58 -10.79 -31.54
CA ALA A 499 -22.20 -10.77 -31.03
C ALA A 499 -21.71 -9.39 -30.53
N LEU A 500 -22.54 -8.35 -30.66
CA LEU A 500 -22.24 -6.96 -30.27
C LEU A 500 -23.11 -6.44 -29.10
N LEU A 501 -23.98 -7.29 -28.54
CA LEU A 501 -24.80 -7.05 -27.34
C LEU A 501 -24.05 -7.43 -26.06
#